data_AF-A0A924T3H2-F1
#
_entry.id   AF-A0A924T3H2-F1
#
_cell.length_a   1.000
_cell.length_b   1.000
_cell.length_c   1.000
_cell.angle_alpha   90.00
_cell.angle_beta   90.00
_cell.angle_gamma   90.00
#
_symmetry.space_group_name_H-M   'P 1'
#
loop_
_entity.id
_entity.type
_entity.pdbx_description
1 polymer ?
#
loop_
_entity_poly.entity_id
_entity_poly.type
_entity_poly.pdbx_seq_one_letter_code
_entity_poly.pdbx_strand_id
1 'polypeptide(L)'
;MAEYLSPTQKQVVERLLQTPMARTEWPTWAMLFLVYGAWSATLYWSRELGLLTTTLLLIVSCAWFMSFQHELVHGHPTRHRWFNKLLAYPPLAVWFPYTLYMESHLRHHNDAHLTMPGMDPETHYVSSTTWQRSGWLMRGLYWQR
;
A
#
# COMPACT_ATOMS: atom_id res chain seq x y z
N MET A 1 17.73 -5.70 -1.29
CA MET A 1 17.41 -5.64 0.16
C MET A 1 18.21 -6.56 1.10
N ALA A 2 18.85 -7.66 0.68
CA ALA A 2 19.61 -8.53 1.60
C ALA A 2 21.08 -8.10 1.86
N GLU A 3 21.55 -7.06 1.17
CA GLU A 3 22.97 -6.69 1.12
C GLU A 3 23.45 -5.98 2.41
N TYR A 4 22.54 -5.42 3.19
CA TYR A 4 22.84 -4.63 4.39
C TYR A 4 22.58 -5.33 5.73
N LEU A 5 22.15 -6.60 5.72
CA LEU A 5 21.85 -7.33 6.96
C LEU A 5 23.14 -7.91 7.58
N SER A 6 23.42 -7.53 8.82
CA SER A 6 24.45 -8.18 9.64
C SER A 6 24.10 -9.66 9.91
N PRO A 7 25.08 -10.52 10.23
CA PRO A 7 24.82 -11.93 10.54
C PRO A 7 23.76 -12.14 11.63
N THR A 8 23.77 -11.30 12.67
CA THR A 8 22.78 -11.34 13.75
C THR A 8 21.37 -11.00 13.23
N GLN A 9 21.24 -9.99 12.38
CA GLN A 9 19.95 -9.63 11.78
C GLN A 9 19.41 -10.75 10.89
N LYS A 10 20.27 -11.44 10.11
CA LYS A 10 19.87 -12.59 9.30
C LYS A 10 19.28 -13.72 10.15
N GLN A 11 19.92 -14.06 11.27
CA GLN A 11 19.41 -15.09 12.18
C GLN A 11 18.05 -14.71 12.81
N VAL A 12 17.83 -13.42 13.09
CA VAL A 12 16.53 -12.94 13.60
C VAL A 12 15.46 -13.08 12.53
N VAL A 13 15.73 -12.66 11.30
CA VAL A 13 14.80 -12.81 10.16
C VAL A 13 14.48 -14.28 9.93
N GLU A 14 15.47 -15.17 9.90
CA GLU A 14 15.27 -16.61 9.75
C GLU A 14 14.34 -17.17 10.84
N ARG A 15 14.53 -16.78 12.11
CA ARG A 15 13.64 -17.18 13.21
C ARG A 15 12.22 -16.67 13.02
N LEU A 16 12.05 -15.41 12.62
CA LEU A 16 10.72 -14.81 12.36
C LEU A 16 10.00 -15.55 11.23
N LEU A 17 10.70 -15.91 10.17
CA LEU A 17 10.15 -16.67 9.04
C LEU A 17 9.72 -18.10 9.42
N GLN A 18 10.24 -18.66 10.53
CA GLN A 18 9.78 -19.96 11.05
C GLN A 18 8.52 -19.87 11.91
N THR A 19 8.09 -18.66 12.30
CA THR A 19 6.90 -18.51 13.14
C THR A 19 5.63 -18.94 12.39
N PRO A 20 4.58 -19.40 13.09
CA PRO A 20 3.30 -19.71 12.46
C PRO A 20 2.73 -18.51 11.69
N MET A 21 2.92 -17.30 12.21
CA MET A 21 2.47 -16.06 11.57
C MET A 21 3.06 -15.88 10.17
N ALA A 22 4.39 -16.00 10.03
CA ALA A 22 5.06 -15.87 8.74
C ALA A 22 4.81 -17.07 7.82
N ARG A 23 4.64 -18.28 8.38
CA ARG A 23 4.41 -19.49 7.57
C ARG A 23 3.00 -19.58 6.99
N THR A 24 2.00 -19.07 7.71
CA THR A 24 0.60 -19.16 7.29
C THR A 24 0.03 -17.86 6.75
N GLU A 25 0.72 -16.73 7.00
CA GLU A 25 0.25 -15.40 6.59
C GLU A 25 -1.15 -15.09 7.13
N TRP A 26 -1.53 -15.71 8.27
CA TRP A 26 -2.88 -15.59 8.83
C TRP A 26 -3.30 -14.13 9.10
N PRO A 27 -2.41 -13.18 9.49
CA PRO A 27 -2.84 -11.78 9.66
C PRO A 27 -3.30 -11.17 8.33
N THR A 28 -2.60 -11.46 7.24
CA THR A 28 -2.94 -10.98 5.89
C THR A 28 -4.25 -11.58 5.41
N TRP A 29 -4.47 -12.88 5.67
CA TRP A 29 -5.77 -13.51 5.42
C TRP A 29 -6.90 -12.93 6.27
N ALA A 30 -6.65 -12.68 7.56
CA ALA A 30 -7.64 -12.02 8.42
C ALA A 30 -7.98 -10.62 7.91
N MET A 31 -6.97 -9.87 7.45
CA MET A 31 -7.16 -8.54 6.85
C MET A 31 -8.02 -8.61 5.58
N LEU A 32 -7.80 -9.61 4.72
CA LEU A 32 -8.65 -9.85 3.54
C LEU A 32 -10.12 -9.96 3.95
N PHE A 33 -10.44 -10.86 4.89
CA PHE A 33 -11.82 -11.04 5.34
C PHE A 33 -12.38 -9.80 6.03
N LEU A 34 -11.57 -9.11 6.83
CA LEU A 34 -11.97 -7.91 7.55
C LEU A 34 -12.33 -6.77 6.59
N VAL A 35 -11.48 -6.49 5.59
CA VAL A 35 -11.68 -5.39 4.65
C VAL A 35 -12.86 -5.67 3.72
N TYR A 36 -12.92 -6.87 3.13
CA TYR A 36 -14.03 -7.25 2.25
C TYR A 36 -15.35 -7.33 3.02
N GLY A 37 -15.30 -7.87 4.25
CA GLY A 37 -16.43 -7.94 5.15
C GLY A 37 -16.93 -6.56 5.54
N ALA A 38 -16.05 -5.68 6.03
CA ALA A 38 -16.41 -4.32 6.45
C ALA A 38 -17.01 -3.51 5.30
N TRP A 39 -16.41 -3.56 4.11
CA TRP A 39 -16.92 -2.86 2.94
C TRP A 39 -18.30 -3.38 2.53
N SER A 40 -18.46 -4.71 2.40
CA SER A 40 -19.72 -5.33 1.96
C SER A 40 -20.84 -5.14 2.99
N ALA A 41 -20.51 -5.28 4.28
CA ALA A 41 -21.41 -5.02 5.41
C ALA A 41 -21.92 -3.57 5.37
N THR A 42 -21.01 -2.61 5.23
CA THR A 42 -21.36 -1.19 5.21
C THR A 42 -22.32 -0.87 4.06
N LEU A 43 -22.11 -1.46 2.88
CA LEU A 43 -23.05 -1.30 1.76
C LEU A 43 -24.39 -1.98 2.02
N TYR A 44 -24.37 -3.21 2.55
CA TYR A 44 -25.58 -3.98 2.83
C TYR A 44 -26.51 -3.25 3.82
N TRP A 45 -25.94 -2.70 4.90
CA TRP A 45 -26.67 -1.94 5.93
C TRP A 45 -26.71 -0.42 5.69
N SER A 46 -26.43 0.03 4.46
CA SER A 46 -26.31 1.46 4.16
C SER A 46 -27.60 2.25 4.41
N ARG A 47 -28.76 1.61 4.27
CA ARG A 47 -30.07 2.24 4.51
C ARG A 47 -30.28 2.54 6.00
N GLU A 48 -29.90 1.61 6.87
CA GLU A 48 -30.02 1.72 8.32
C GLU A 48 -28.97 2.66 8.92
N LEU A 49 -27.76 2.65 8.35
CA LEU A 49 -26.65 3.51 8.79
C LEU A 49 -26.84 4.99 8.40
N GLY A 50 -27.59 5.26 7.34
CA GLY A 50 -27.74 6.58 6.76
C GLY A 50 -26.50 7.03 5.96
N LEU A 51 -26.66 8.10 5.18
CA LEU A 51 -25.66 8.52 4.19
C LEU A 51 -24.30 8.86 4.83
N LEU A 52 -24.30 9.66 5.90
CA LEU A 52 -23.06 10.12 6.52
C LEU A 52 -22.24 8.97 7.10
N THR A 53 -22.87 8.14 7.95
CA THR A 53 -22.20 6.99 8.59
C THR A 53 -21.69 6.00 7.56
N THR A 54 -22.52 5.66 6.56
CA THR A 54 -22.12 4.80 5.44
C THR A 54 -20.90 5.37 4.73
N THR A 55 -20.91 6.66 4.41
CA THR A 55 -19.79 7.33 3.73
C THR A 55 -18.50 7.24 4.54
N LEU A 56 -18.55 7.54 5.84
CA LEU A 56 -17.35 7.49 6.70
C LEU A 56 -16.80 6.06 6.83
N LEU A 57 -17.67 5.06 7.01
CA LEU A 57 -17.26 3.66 7.10
C LEU A 57 -16.67 3.15 5.78
N LEU A 58 -17.22 3.57 4.64
CA LEU A 58 -16.64 3.25 3.33
C LEU A 58 -15.29 3.94 3.14
N ILE A 59 -15.11 5.20 3.56
CA ILE A 59 -13.80 5.88 3.50
C ILE A 59 -12.75 5.09 4.28
N VAL A 60 -13.07 4.67 5.51
CA VAL A 60 -12.15 3.87 6.34
C VAL A 60 -11.88 2.50 5.68
N SER A 61 -12.91 1.83 5.18
CA SER A 61 -12.77 0.53 4.52
C SER A 61 -11.92 0.63 3.24
N CYS A 62 -12.10 1.68 2.45
CA CYS A 62 -11.31 1.94 1.25
C CYS A 62 -9.85 2.28 1.58
N ALA A 63 -9.61 3.06 2.65
CA ALA A 63 -8.26 3.33 3.13
C ALA A 63 -7.54 2.05 3.57
N TRP A 64 -8.21 1.20 4.35
CA TRP A 64 -7.68 -0.12 4.72
C TRP A 64 -7.49 -1.03 3.51
N PHE A 65 -8.38 -1.00 2.52
CA PHE A 65 -8.21 -1.74 1.28
C PHE A 65 -6.96 -1.31 0.52
N MET A 66 -6.68 -0.01 0.41
CA MET A 66 -5.44 0.47 -0.22
C MET A 66 -4.19 0.04 0.55
N SER A 67 -4.23 0.06 1.89
CA SER A 67 -3.14 -0.50 2.71
C SER A 67 -2.97 -2.01 2.50
N PHE A 68 -4.08 -2.75 2.37
CA PHE A 68 -4.04 -4.18 2.06
C PHE A 68 -3.45 -4.43 0.66
N GLN A 69 -3.83 -3.63 -0.35
CA GLN A 69 -3.24 -3.70 -1.68
C GLN A 69 -1.72 -3.50 -1.65
N HIS A 70 -1.20 -2.59 -0.83
CA HIS A 70 0.24 -2.40 -0.62
C HIS A 70 0.92 -3.69 -0.18
N GLU A 71 0.36 -4.36 0.83
CA GLU A 71 0.89 -5.62 1.34
C GLU A 71 0.89 -6.73 0.27
N LEU A 72 -0.17 -6.78 -0.55
CA LEU A 72 -0.26 -7.73 -1.66
C LEU A 72 0.81 -7.52 -2.73
N VAL A 73 1.23 -6.28 -2.99
CA VAL A 73 2.32 -5.95 -3.94
C VAL A 73 3.64 -6.59 -3.50
N HIS A 74 3.88 -6.70 -2.19
CA HIS A 74 5.08 -7.32 -1.61
C HIS A 74 5.09 -8.85 -1.67
N GLY A 75 4.00 -9.48 -2.13
CA GLY A 75 3.95 -10.93 -2.30
C GLY A 75 3.27 -11.66 -1.14
N HIS A 76 2.53 -10.96 -0.28
CA HIS A 76 1.66 -11.58 0.71
C HIS A 76 0.23 -11.75 0.16
N PRO A 77 -0.59 -12.69 0.66
CA PRO A 77 -0.22 -13.79 1.56
C PRO A 77 0.41 -14.97 0.81
N THR A 78 0.58 -14.91 -0.52
CA THR A 78 1.11 -16.03 -1.31
C THR A 78 2.29 -15.64 -2.18
N ARG A 79 3.25 -16.56 -2.35
CA ARG A 79 4.36 -16.41 -3.32
C ARG A 79 3.90 -16.20 -4.78
N HIS A 80 2.63 -16.45 -5.09
CA HIS A 80 2.09 -16.39 -6.45
C HIS A 80 1.53 -14.99 -6.73
N ARG A 81 2.34 -14.15 -7.37
CA ARG A 81 1.97 -12.76 -7.69
C ARG A 81 0.64 -12.61 -8.42
N TRP A 82 0.30 -13.53 -9.34
CA TRP A 82 -0.97 -13.49 -10.07
C TRP A 82 -2.19 -13.69 -9.15
N PHE A 83 -2.05 -14.51 -8.12
CA PHE A 83 -3.13 -14.79 -7.18
C PHE A 83 -3.32 -13.61 -6.23
N ASN A 84 -2.24 -13.04 -5.70
CA ASN A 84 -2.33 -11.81 -4.90
C ASN A 84 -2.92 -10.67 -5.73
N LYS A 85 -2.55 -10.55 -7.01
CA LYS A 85 -3.14 -9.59 -7.93
C LYS A 85 -4.64 -9.76 -8.09
N LEU A 86 -5.15 -11.00 -8.15
CA LEU A 86 -6.58 -11.28 -8.20
C LEU A 86 -7.30 -10.75 -6.94
N LEU A 87 -6.71 -10.94 -5.76
CA LEU A 87 -7.25 -10.43 -4.49
C LEU A 87 -7.25 -8.89 -4.40
N ALA A 88 -6.33 -8.24 -5.11
CA ALA A 88 -6.19 -6.78 -5.12
C ALA A 88 -7.02 -6.09 -6.21
N TYR A 89 -7.49 -6.84 -7.21
CA TYR A 89 -8.09 -6.29 -8.42
C TYR A 89 -9.46 -5.62 -8.25
N PRO A 90 -10.33 -6.06 -7.33
CA PRO A 90 -11.63 -5.43 -7.14
C PRO A 90 -11.51 -3.92 -6.86
N PRO A 91 -12.30 -3.06 -7.53
CA PRO A 91 -12.12 -1.61 -7.48
C PRO A 91 -12.78 -0.97 -6.24
N LEU A 92 -12.58 -1.54 -5.04
CA LEU A 92 -13.31 -1.11 -3.83
C LEU A 92 -13.06 0.36 -3.47
N ALA A 93 -11.84 0.86 -3.68
CA ALA A 93 -11.45 2.23 -3.36
C ALA A 93 -11.75 3.26 -4.48
N VAL A 94 -12.10 2.83 -5.69
CA VAL A 94 -12.42 3.69 -6.85
C VAL A 94 -11.35 4.76 -7.15
N TRP A 95 -10.10 4.58 -6.68
CA TRP A 95 -9.08 5.63 -6.68
C TRP A 95 -7.95 5.37 -7.67
N PHE A 96 -7.51 4.11 -7.84
CA PHE A 96 -6.43 3.79 -8.77
C PHE A 96 -6.44 2.32 -9.20
N PRO A 97 -6.27 1.99 -10.50
CA PRO A 97 -6.16 0.59 -10.95
C PRO A 97 -4.95 -0.11 -10.33
N TYR A 98 -5.16 -1.30 -9.76
CA TYR A 98 -4.11 -2.01 -9.03
C TYR A 98 -2.85 -2.31 -9.87
N THR A 99 -2.98 -2.59 -11.17
CA THR A 99 -1.79 -2.84 -12.00
C THR A 99 -0.89 -1.62 -12.11
N LEU A 100 -1.48 -0.43 -12.29
CA LEU A 100 -0.74 0.83 -12.34
C LEU A 100 -0.12 1.14 -10.97
N TYR A 101 -0.86 0.89 -9.89
CA TYR A 101 -0.34 1.01 -8.53
C TYR A 101 0.92 0.14 -8.34
N MET A 102 0.80 -1.15 -8.63
CA MET A 102 1.88 -2.13 -8.47
C MET A 102 3.11 -1.73 -9.29
N GLU A 103 2.95 -1.32 -10.55
CA GLU A 103 4.07 -0.92 -11.40
C GLU A 103 4.76 0.36 -10.91
N SER A 104 3.98 1.36 -10.49
CA SER A 104 4.51 2.59 -9.90
C SER A 104 5.27 2.29 -8.61
N HIS A 105 4.67 1.50 -7.73
CA HIS A 105 5.24 1.17 -6.44
C HIS A 105 6.54 0.36 -6.57
N LEU A 106 6.59 -0.63 -7.45
CA LEU A 106 7.81 -1.40 -7.70
C LEU A 106 8.93 -0.54 -8.31
N ARG A 107 8.58 0.53 -9.04
CA ARG A 107 9.56 1.50 -9.53
C ARG A 107 10.10 2.37 -8.40
N HIS A 108 9.26 2.76 -7.44
CA HIS A 108 9.69 3.46 -6.23
C HIS A 108 10.69 2.62 -5.41
N HIS A 109 10.47 1.31 -5.27
CA HIS A 109 11.40 0.38 -4.60
C HIS A 109 12.74 0.13 -5.33
N ASN A 110 13.02 0.87 -6.41
CA ASN A 110 14.37 0.89 -6.97
C ASN A 110 15.27 1.80 -6.10
N ASP A 111 15.98 1.19 -5.16
CA ASP A 111 16.85 1.84 -4.18
C ASP A 111 17.76 2.93 -4.78
N ALA A 112 18.32 2.71 -5.98
CA ALA A 112 19.22 3.65 -6.65
C ALA A 112 18.58 4.99 -7.02
N HIS A 113 17.25 5.00 -7.19
CA HIS A 113 16.47 6.19 -7.56
C HIS A 113 15.56 6.66 -6.45
N LEU A 114 15.61 6.05 -5.26
CA LEU A 114 14.73 6.39 -4.16
C LEU A 114 14.83 7.88 -3.83
N THR A 115 13.69 8.55 -3.69
CA THR A 115 13.56 9.99 -3.40
C THR A 115 14.17 10.93 -4.46
N MET A 116 14.47 10.46 -5.67
CA MET A 116 15.00 11.28 -6.76
C MET A 116 13.85 11.92 -7.56
N PRO A 117 13.75 13.27 -7.60
CA PRO A 117 12.71 13.95 -8.37
C PRO A 117 12.67 13.52 -9.84
N GLY A 118 11.48 13.18 -10.34
CA GLY A 118 11.27 12.77 -11.74
C GLY A 118 11.65 11.32 -12.08
N MET A 119 12.28 10.58 -11.15
CA MET A 119 12.62 9.16 -11.33
C MET A 119 11.79 8.28 -10.38
N ASP A 120 11.69 8.71 -9.12
CA ASP A 120 10.84 8.07 -8.13
C ASP A 120 9.38 8.59 -8.29
N PRO A 121 8.42 7.72 -8.66
CA PRO A 121 7.04 8.14 -8.88
C PRO A 121 6.28 8.47 -7.58
N GLU A 122 6.78 8.08 -6.41
CA GLU A 122 6.15 8.32 -5.11
C GLU A 122 6.89 9.39 -4.30
N THR A 123 7.85 10.10 -4.91
CA THR A 123 8.62 11.11 -4.21
C THR A 123 7.84 12.40 -3.97
N HIS A 124 7.95 12.92 -2.74
CA HIS A 124 7.51 14.27 -2.40
C HIS A 124 8.60 15.34 -2.66
N TYR A 125 9.72 14.96 -3.27
CA TYR A 125 10.78 15.90 -3.63
C TYR A 125 10.61 16.43 -5.04
N VAL A 126 10.87 17.72 -5.22
CA VAL A 126 10.91 18.38 -6.52
C VAL A 126 12.29 18.98 -6.78
N SER A 127 12.63 19.11 -8.05
CA SER A 127 13.90 19.74 -8.44
C SER A 127 13.96 21.19 -7.95
N SER A 128 15.18 21.69 -7.75
CA SER A 128 15.43 23.10 -7.41
C SER A 128 14.73 24.08 -8.36
N THR A 129 14.74 23.78 -9.67
CA THR A 129 14.07 24.62 -10.68
C THR A 129 12.55 24.61 -10.54
N THR A 130 11.97 23.44 -10.26
CA THR A 130 10.52 23.29 -10.02
C THR A 130 10.13 24.04 -8.74
N TRP A 131 10.90 23.88 -7.66
CA TRP A 131 10.66 24.55 -6.38
C TRP A 131 10.65 26.08 -6.49
N GLN A 132 11.63 26.63 -7.21
CA GLN A 132 11.71 28.07 -7.44
C GLN A 132 10.49 28.62 -8.20
N ARG A 133 9.92 27.82 -9.10
CA ARG A 133 8.71 28.17 -9.88
C ARG A 133 7.40 27.88 -9.13
N SER A 134 7.44 27.08 -8.06
CA SER A 134 6.27 26.74 -7.26
C SER A 134 5.77 27.90 -6.40
N GLY A 135 4.45 28.10 -6.39
CA GLY A 135 3.78 29.00 -5.45
C GLY A 135 3.77 28.48 -4.01
N TRP A 136 3.36 29.32 -3.07
CA TRP A 136 3.40 29.03 -1.63
C TRP A 136 2.62 27.75 -1.23
N LEU A 137 1.48 27.47 -1.88
CA LEU A 137 0.71 26.24 -1.65
C LEU A 137 1.51 24.99 -1.98
N MET A 138 2.13 24.95 -3.16
CA MET A 138 2.96 23.82 -3.59
C MET A 138 4.22 23.68 -2.73
N ARG A 139 4.73 24.79 -2.21
CA ARG A 139 5.83 24.78 -1.23
C ARG A 139 5.42 24.32 0.17
N GLY A 140 4.12 24.26 0.48
CA GLY A 140 3.62 23.61 1.68
C GLY A 140 3.46 22.10 1.55
N LEU A 141 3.40 21.58 0.31
CA LEU A 141 3.12 20.17 0.01
C LEU A 141 4.36 19.36 -0.39
N TYR A 142 5.39 20.01 -0.93
CA TYR A 142 6.60 19.38 -1.46
C TYR A 142 7.86 19.88 -0.76
N TRP A 143 8.97 19.17 -0.97
CA TRP A 143 10.30 19.57 -0.50
C TRP A 143 11.29 19.67 -1.65
N GLN A 144 12.30 20.53 -1.51
CA GLN A 144 13.40 20.65 -2.47
C GLN A 144 14.50 19.64 -2.15
N ARG A 145 15.03 18.96 -3.18
CA ARG A 145 16.24 18.14 -3.13
C ARG A 145 17.19 18.47 -4.28
#